data_AF-A0A1M6TUR5-F1
#
_entry.id   AF-A0A1M6TUR5-F1
#
_cell.length_a   1.000
_cell.length_b   1.000
_cell.length_c   1.000
_cell.angle_alpha   90.00
_cell.angle_beta   90.00
_cell.angle_gamma   90.00
#
_symmetry.space_group_name_H-M   'P 1'
#
loop_
_entity.id
_entity.type
_entity.pdbx_description
1 polymer ?
#
loop_
_entity_poly.entity_id
_entity_poly.type
_entity_poly.pdbx_seq_one_letter_code
_entity_poly.pdbx_strand_id
1 'polypeptide(L)'
;MKYNKFLGLSLAAAVAMSSSGCSTDNFLDVNDSPNNPTSVPASVLFTSTVVTTAFSNSNEINRITSLLVQHIAGTANQALAYDVYNIRGGLDNQWQFEQYAGALENAQEMIRIANQTNSPAFAGIGKLLKAYNFAMVTDLWGDIPYSQALLGLDNLQPRFDKQEDIYKGNEAQGIQSLFDLVKEGLADLDKTSALAPTAANDPVYAGDLTKWKKMGNTLLLKLANTVSRREPALAKTIIDQVLANSASYISSNSDDFQVAFGTNVGNQNPIYSFNNVNRLDDQMLSQRLLDSMRTKNDPRLPFFFTTTPTPTATVNTTGTLTTLPGPLVNGVPTPAFLTFTGFQNGNNIAAPSRTAGNRSKYGVYLTGTSGEAPVRLLTNFQTLFIRAESALTLGTAGDPQTLYQQAIRASMTKAGVADAAVTAYFAANPSVANLTGSTQQKLNKIITQKWIAWVGNGYEAYNDYRRTSFPRLALAQNAQGDDPSAIPVRFVYPASELSGNANNAPNPVPGTNVRVWWDID
;
A
#
# COMPACT_ATOMS: atom_id res chain seq x y z
N MET A 1 -72.95 35.85 -55.97
CA MET A 1 -72.46 35.08 -54.80
C MET A 1 -70.98 34.79 -55.01
N LYS A 2 -70.10 35.38 -54.16
CA LYS A 2 -68.62 35.50 -54.23
C LYS A 2 -68.33 36.98 -53.87
N TYR A 3 -67.64 37.40 -52.81
CA TYR A 3 -66.46 36.90 -52.13
C TYR A 3 -66.52 37.27 -50.63
N ASN A 4 -66.52 36.28 -49.74
CA ASN A 4 -66.33 36.42 -48.29
C ASN A 4 -65.36 35.29 -47.87
N LYS A 5 -64.05 35.37 -48.17
CA LYS A 5 -63.11 34.26 -47.85
C LYS A 5 -61.64 34.60 -47.57
N PHE A 6 -61.25 35.84 -47.28
CA PHE A 6 -59.82 36.13 -47.01
C PHE A 6 -59.48 36.91 -45.73
N LEU A 7 -60.43 37.08 -44.80
CA LEU A 7 -60.15 37.72 -43.51
C LEU A 7 -60.21 36.78 -42.29
N GLY A 8 -60.36 35.46 -42.52
CA GLY A 8 -60.49 34.45 -41.45
C GLY A 8 -59.32 33.47 -41.35
N LEU A 9 -58.23 33.67 -42.09
CA LEU A 9 -57.12 32.72 -42.16
C LEU A 9 -55.80 33.21 -41.54
N SER A 10 -55.80 34.39 -40.90
CA SER A 10 -54.62 34.94 -40.22
C SER A 10 -54.73 34.94 -38.69
N LEU A 11 -55.90 34.60 -38.12
CA LEU A 11 -56.09 34.51 -36.67
C LEU A 11 -56.26 33.08 -36.15
N ALA A 12 -56.47 32.10 -37.03
CA ALA A 12 -56.47 30.66 -36.68
C ALA A 12 -55.06 30.02 -36.73
N ALA A 13 -54.07 30.71 -37.31
CA ALA A 13 -52.68 30.25 -37.35
C ALA A 13 -51.86 30.69 -36.10
N ALA A 14 -52.38 31.61 -35.29
CA ALA A 14 -51.71 32.11 -34.09
C ALA A 14 -52.16 31.43 -32.79
N VAL A 15 -53.20 30.59 -32.81
CA VAL A 15 -53.73 29.85 -31.64
C VAL A 15 -53.54 28.33 -31.77
N ALA A 16 -53.00 27.85 -32.89
CA ALA A 16 -52.69 26.43 -33.13
C ALA A 16 -51.20 26.08 -33.03
N MET A 17 -50.39 26.91 -32.36
CA MET A 17 -48.96 26.64 -32.11
C MET A 17 -48.62 26.44 -30.62
N SER A 18 -49.60 26.17 -29.77
CA SER A 18 -49.41 26.03 -28.31
C SER A 18 -49.70 24.62 -27.76
N SER A 19 -49.74 23.58 -28.58
CA SER A 19 -49.93 22.20 -28.08
C SER A 19 -49.07 21.10 -28.70
N SER A 20 -48.02 21.45 -29.47
CA SER A 20 -46.88 20.54 -29.63
C SER A 20 -45.87 20.86 -28.54
N GLY A 21 -46.27 20.65 -27.29
CA GLY A 21 -45.30 20.44 -26.23
C GLY A 21 -44.47 19.24 -26.66
N CYS A 22 -43.18 19.47 -26.94
CA CYS A 22 -42.18 18.41 -26.91
C CYS A 22 -42.46 17.58 -25.65
N SER A 23 -42.51 16.26 -25.79
CA SER A 23 -42.49 15.34 -24.66
C SER A 23 -41.44 15.83 -23.67
N THR A 24 -41.89 16.34 -22.52
CA THR A 24 -41.02 16.79 -21.43
C THR A 24 -40.26 15.62 -20.79
N ASP A 25 -40.56 14.40 -21.22
CA ASP A 25 -39.87 13.18 -20.78
C ASP A 25 -38.40 13.13 -21.22
N ASN A 26 -38.01 13.85 -22.29
CA ASN A 26 -36.62 13.90 -22.78
C ASN A 26 -35.87 15.20 -22.45
N PHE A 27 -36.51 16.19 -21.81
CA PHE A 27 -35.87 17.44 -21.38
C PHE A 27 -35.50 17.47 -19.90
N LEU A 28 -35.98 16.48 -19.13
CA LEU A 28 -35.56 16.24 -17.74
C LEU A 28 -34.60 15.05 -17.60
N ASP A 29 -34.29 14.36 -18.70
CA ASP A 29 -33.17 13.43 -18.77
C ASP A 29 -31.85 14.20 -19.00
N VAL A 30 -31.47 14.98 -17.98
CA VAL A 30 -30.18 15.67 -17.91
C VAL A 30 -29.14 14.79 -17.19
N ASN A 31 -29.48 13.52 -16.90
CA ASN A 31 -28.60 12.59 -16.20
C ASN A 31 -27.82 11.66 -17.14
N ASP A 32 -28.25 11.49 -18.40
CA ASP A 32 -27.41 10.89 -19.42
C ASP A 32 -26.45 11.94 -20.00
N SER A 33 -25.43 12.29 -19.20
CA SER A 33 -24.27 13.02 -19.68
C SER A 33 -23.63 12.21 -20.82
N PRO A 34 -23.44 12.77 -22.05
CA PRO A 34 -22.77 12.07 -23.15
C PRO A 34 -21.32 11.65 -22.84
N ASN A 35 -20.77 12.14 -21.73
CA ASN A 35 -19.45 11.79 -21.18
C ASN A 35 -19.49 10.68 -20.11
N ASN A 36 -20.67 10.11 -19.80
CA ASN A 36 -20.80 9.02 -18.84
C ASN A 36 -20.92 7.69 -19.61
N PRO A 37 -19.92 6.80 -19.58
CA PRO A 37 -19.97 5.57 -20.36
C PRO A 37 -21.13 4.68 -19.88
N THR A 38 -22.05 4.35 -20.80
CA THR A 38 -23.26 3.54 -20.52
C THR A 38 -22.97 2.09 -20.10
N SER A 39 -21.75 1.60 -20.31
CA SER A 39 -21.17 0.47 -19.56
C SER A 39 -19.65 0.49 -19.70
N VAL A 40 -18.91 0.31 -18.60
CA VAL A 40 -17.46 0.16 -18.64
C VAL A 40 -17.13 -1.33 -18.68
N PRO A 41 -16.41 -1.85 -19.68
CA PRO A 41 -16.04 -3.26 -19.71
C PRO A 41 -15.23 -3.67 -18.48
N ALA A 42 -15.46 -4.88 -17.96
CA ALA A 42 -14.72 -5.41 -16.81
C ALA A 42 -13.19 -5.39 -17.00
N SER A 43 -12.71 -5.50 -18.24
CA SER A 43 -11.28 -5.40 -18.58
C SER A 43 -10.68 -4.01 -18.33
N VAL A 44 -11.44 -2.94 -18.56
CA VAL A 44 -10.98 -1.55 -18.33
C VAL A 44 -10.98 -1.25 -16.83
N LEU A 45 -12.04 -1.65 -16.13
CA LEU A 45 -12.10 -1.55 -14.68
C LEU A 45 -11.01 -2.39 -14.00
N PHE A 46 -10.68 -3.55 -14.55
CA PHE A 46 -9.62 -4.40 -14.01
C PHE A 46 -8.26 -3.69 -14.00
N THR A 47 -7.80 -3.17 -15.14
CA THR A 47 -6.53 -2.43 -15.18
C THR A 47 -6.55 -1.24 -14.21
N SER A 48 -7.65 -0.48 -14.19
CA SER A 48 -7.83 0.66 -13.29
C SER A 48 -7.79 0.25 -11.81
N THR A 49 -8.45 -0.86 -11.43
CA THR A 49 -8.51 -1.37 -10.05
C THR A 49 -7.11 -1.76 -9.56
N VAL A 50 -6.34 -2.46 -10.40
CA VAL A 50 -4.96 -2.88 -10.08
C VAL A 50 -4.05 -1.67 -9.88
N VAL A 51 -4.09 -0.70 -10.80
CA VAL A 51 -3.27 0.51 -10.73
C VAL A 51 -3.68 1.39 -9.53
N THR A 52 -4.98 1.57 -9.28
CA THR A 52 -5.46 2.38 -8.15
C THR A 52 -5.13 1.73 -6.80
N THR A 53 -5.17 0.39 -6.70
CA THR A 53 -4.71 -0.34 -5.50
C THR A 53 -3.23 -0.03 -5.21
N ALA A 54 -2.38 -0.10 -6.23
CA ALA A 54 -0.96 0.22 -6.08
C ALA A 54 -0.70 1.71 -5.79
N PHE A 55 -1.42 2.60 -6.46
CA PHE A 55 -1.32 4.03 -6.26
C PHE A 55 -1.63 4.39 -4.81
N SER A 56 -2.76 3.92 -4.29
CA SER A 56 -3.21 4.22 -2.94
C SER A 56 -2.23 3.71 -1.88
N ASN A 57 -1.68 2.52 -2.09
CA ASN A 57 -0.65 1.99 -1.20
C ASN A 57 0.61 2.85 -1.22
N SER A 58 1.10 3.23 -2.40
CA SER A 58 2.42 3.87 -2.59
C SER A 58 2.43 5.39 -2.51
N ASN A 59 1.28 6.06 -2.46
CA ASN A 59 1.16 7.51 -2.41
C ASN A 59 1.30 8.06 -0.97
N GLU A 60 0.33 8.83 -0.47
CA GLU A 60 0.39 9.51 0.83
C GLU A 60 0.50 8.52 2.00
N ILE A 61 -0.25 7.40 1.94
CA ILE A 61 -0.25 6.36 2.97
C ILE A 61 1.17 5.84 3.18
N ASN A 62 1.87 5.45 2.10
CA ASN A 62 3.27 5.04 2.15
C ASN A 62 4.18 6.13 2.70
N ARG A 63 3.94 7.40 2.31
CA ARG A 63 4.77 8.51 2.78
C ARG A 63 4.67 8.72 4.29
N ILE A 64 3.44 8.83 4.81
CA ILE A 64 3.20 8.99 6.26
C ILE A 64 3.82 7.81 7.00
N THR A 65 3.46 6.59 6.61
CA THR A 65 3.95 5.38 7.29
C THR A 65 5.47 5.23 7.21
N SER A 66 6.10 5.59 6.08
CA SER A 66 7.57 5.59 5.94
C SER A 66 8.28 6.61 6.83
N LEU A 67 7.63 7.74 7.15
CA LEU A 67 8.13 8.70 8.14
C LEU A 67 7.97 8.15 9.56
N LEU A 68 6.80 7.56 9.88
CA LEU A 68 6.55 6.94 11.19
C LEU A 68 7.55 5.81 11.49
N VAL A 69 7.83 4.96 10.50
CA VAL A 69 8.84 3.88 10.62
C VAL A 69 10.26 4.32 10.29
N GLN A 70 10.47 5.62 10.03
CA GLN A 70 11.79 6.24 9.90
C GLN A 70 12.65 5.64 8.78
N HIS A 71 12.02 5.25 7.67
CA HIS A 71 12.74 4.98 6.42
C HIS A 71 13.23 6.27 5.76
N ILE A 72 12.43 7.32 5.89
CA ILE A 72 12.72 8.69 5.44
C ILE A 72 12.54 9.65 6.61
N ALA A 73 13.04 10.87 6.44
CA ALA A 73 12.82 11.99 7.33
C ALA A 73 12.21 13.16 6.55
N GLY A 74 11.33 13.90 7.21
CA GLY A 74 10.60 15.03 6.66
C GLY A 74 11.42 16.31 6.80
N THR A 75 11.46 17.11 5.74
CA THR A 75 12.29 18.32 5.68
C THR A 75 11.52 19.57 5.26
N ALA A 76 10.30 19.43 4.73
CA ALA A 76 9.42 20.56 4.42
C ALA A 76 7.93 20.13 4.36
N ASN A 77 7.04 21.13 4.34
CA ASN A 77 5.59 20.99 4.12
C ASN A 77 4.94 19.90 4.99
N GLN A 78 4.04 19.08 4.41
CA GLN A 78 3.33 18.03 5.14
C GLN A 78 4.27 16.95 5.68
N ALA A 79 5.35 16.63 4.95
CA ALA A 79 6.32 15.64 5.41
C ALA A 79 6.98 16.06 6.73
N LEU A 80 7.26 17.36 6.93
CA LEU A 80 7.76 17.88 8.20
C LEU A 80 6.76 17.66 9.36
N ALA A 81 5.47 17.87 9.11
CA ALA A 81 4.41 17.66 10.10
C ALA A 81 4.28 16.18 10.47
N TYR A 82 4.24 15.29 9.48
CA TYR A 82 4.14 13.85 9.72
C TYR A 82 5.35 13.30 10.47
N ASP A 83 6.54 13.84 10.21
CA ASP A 83 7.79 13.41 10.85
C ASP A 83 7.86 13.73 12.34
N VAL A 84 7.06 14.71 12.80
CA VAL A 84 6.83 15.00 14.23
C VAL A 84 5.50 14.42 14.74
N TYR A 85 4.96 13.41 14.06
CA TYR A 85 3.72 12.71 14.43
C TYR A 85 2.44 13.55 14.36
N ASN A 86 2.49 14.73 13.73
CA ASN A 86 1.32 15.52 13.46
C ASN A 86 0.67 15.07 12.14
N ILE A 87 -0.25 14.11 12.24
CA ILE A 87 -1.01 13.55 11.12
C ILE A 87 -2.49 13.94 11.14
N ARG A 88 -2.86 14.98 11.89
CA ARG A 88 -4.25 15.45 12.01
C ARG A 88 -4.67 16.23 10.75
N GLY A 89 -5.86 15.94 10.21
CA GLY A 89 -6.54 16.76 9.19
C GLY A 89 -6.05 16.62 7.74
N GLY A 90 -5.34 15.55 7.38
CA GLY A 90 -4.68 15.40 6.07
C GLY A 90 -4.98 14.12 5.28
N LEU A 91 -6.09 13.44 5.57
CA LEU A 91 -6.35 12.09 5.04
C LEU A 91 -7.69 11.94 4.28
N ASP A 92 -8.44 13.04 4.09
CA ASP A 92 -9.71 13.01 3.36
C ASP A 92 -9.53 12.47 1.93
N ASN A 93 -8.46 12.87 1.24
CA ASN A 93 -8.19 12.40 -0.11
C ASN A 93 -7.92 10.89 -0.16
N GLN A 94 -7.12 10.39 0.78
CA GLN A 94 -6.76 8.97 0.84
C GLN A 94 -7.98 8.12 1.16
N TRP A 95 -8.78 8.54 2.14
CA TRP A 95 -10.00 7.83 2.51
C TRP A 95 -11.06 7.89 1.40
N GLN A 96 -11.43 9.10 0.97
CA GLN A 96 -12.55 9.30 0.06
C GLN A 96 -12.21 8.89 -1.37
N PHE A 97 -11.10 9.39 -1.94
CA PHE A 97 -10.84 9.28 -3.38
C PHE A 97 -9.92 8.12 -3.74
N GLU A 98 -8.93 7.78 -2.90
CA GLU A 98 -8.02 6.67 -3.18
C GLU A 98 -8.61 5.33 -2.74
N GLN A 99 -9.19 5.27 -1.53
CA GLN A 99 -9.77 4.05 -0.98
C GLN A 99 -11.23 3.84 -1.40
N TYR A 100 -12.19 4.56 -0.83
CA TYR A 100 -13.61 4.26 -0.98
C TYR A 100 -14.12 4.48 -2.41
N ALA A 101 -14.00 5.70 -2.95
CA ALA A 101 -14.42 6.00 -4.32
C ALA A 101 -13.40 5.57 -5.39
N GLY A 102 -12.23 5.08 -4.96
CA GLY A 102 -11.14 4.64 -5.83
C GLY A 102 -11.07 3.11 -5.89
N ALA A 103 -10.09 2.54 -5.19
CA ALA A 103 -9.76 1.13 -5.29
C ALA A 103 -10.91 0.19 -4.88
N LEU A 104 -11.68 0.55 -3.85
CA LEU A 104 -12.78 -0.26 -3.32
C LEU A 104 -14.00 -0.26 -4.25
N GLU A 105 -14.47 0.92 -4.68
CA GLU A 105 -15.58 1.04 -5.62
C GLU A 105 -15.25 0.39 -6.96
N ASN A 106 -14.04 0.60 -7.50
CA ASN A 106 -13.61 -0.05 -8.74
C ASN A 106 -13.62 -1.58 -8.63
N ALA A 107 -13.17 -2.14 -7.51
CA ALA A 107 -13.21 -3.58 -7.28
C ALA A 107 -14.66 -4.09 -7.14
N GLN A 108 -15.52 -3.36 -6.45
CA GLN A 108 -16.94 -3.70 -6.30
C GLN A 108 -17.67 -3.71 -7.64
N GLU A 109 -17.46 -2.67 -8.46
CA GLU A 109 -18.06 -2.54 -9.77
C GLU A 109 -17.56 -3.63 -10.74
N MET A 110 -16.26 -3.94 -10.68
CA MET A 110 -15.69 -5.05 -11.44
C MET A 110 -16.35 -6.39 -11.08
N ILE A 111 -16.59 -6.66 -9.78
CA ILE A 111 -17.31 -7.87 -9.33
C ILE A 111 -18.74 -7.87 -9.87
N ARG A 112 -19.45 -6.75 -9.79
CA ARG A 112 -20.84 -6.61 -10.26
C ARG A 112 -20.95 -6.95 -11.74
N ILE A 113 -20.11 -6.34 -12.58
CA ILE A 113 -20.11 -6.56 -14.04
C ILE A 113 -19.64 -7.97 -14.38
N ALA A 114 -18.63 -8.50 -13.69
CA ALA A 114 -18.15 -9.86 -13.88
C ALA A 114 -19.25 -10.90 -13.64
N ASN A 115 -20.09 -10.70 -12.62
CA ASN A 115 -21.23 -11.57 -12.34
C ASN A 115 -22.31 -11.50 -13.43
N GLN A 116 -22.62 -10.30 -13.94
CA GLN A 116 -23.58 -10.11 -15.03
C GLN A 116 -23.12 -10.74 -16.35
N THR A 117 -21.80 -10.79 -16.57
CA THR A 117 -21.18 -11.33 -17.78
C THR A 117 -20.69 -12.77 -17.61
N ASN A 118 -21.02 -13.45 -16.51
CA ASN A 118 -20.56 -14.80 -16.19
C ASN A 118 -19.03 -14.98 -16.34
N SER A 119 -18.28 -14.00 -15.82
CA SER A 119 -16.82 -13.91 -15.93
C SER A 119 -16.13 -14.02 -14.55
N PRO A 120 -16.24 -15.17 -13.86
CA PRO A 120 -15.70 -15.38 -12.52
C PRO A 120 -14.19 -15.13 -12.39
N ALA A 121 -13.39 -15.17 -13.46
CA ALA A 121 -11.99 -14.76 -13.39
C ALA A 121 -11.82 -13.30 -12.93
N PHE A 122 -12.64 -12.38 -13.46
CA PHE A 122 -12.62 -10.98 -13.02
C PHE A 122 -13.25 -10.81 -11.64
N ALA A 123 -14.35 -11.52 -11.34
CA ALA A 123 -14.98 -11.48 -10.02
C ALA A 123 -14.00 -11.95 -8.93
N GLY A 124 -13.27 -13.04 -9.20
CA GLY A 124 -12.27 -13.60 -8.29
C GLY A 124 -11.18 -12.59 -7.98
N ILE A 125 -10.55 -12.00 -9.00
CA ILE A 125 -9.52 -10.96 -8.80
C ILE A 125 -10.09 -9.74 -8.08
N GLY A 126 -11.32 -9.34 -8.40
CA GLY A 126 -12.00 -8.23 -7.72
C GLY A 126 -12.15 -8.45 -6.23
N LYS A 127 -12.54 -9.67 -5.83
CA LYS A 127 -12.62 -10.03 -4.41
C LYS A 127 -11.24 -9.99 -3.73
N LEU A 128 -10.19 -10.47 -4.40
CA LEU A 128 -8.81 -10.39 -3.87
C LEU A 128 -8.35 -8.94 -3.65
N LEU A 129 -8.55 -8.06 -4.64
CA LEU A 129 -8.17 -6.66 -4.55
C LEU A 129 -9.05 -5.90 -3.54
N LYS A 130 -10.35 -6.20 -3.49
CA LYS A 130 -11.27 -5.63 -2.49
C LYS A 130 -10.84 -6.00 -1.07
N ALA A 131 -10.48 -7.26 -0.83
CA ALA A 131 -9.95 -7.71 0.46
C ALA A 131 -8.61 -7.03 0.81
N TYR A 132 -7.68 -6.90 -0.15
CA TYR A 132 -6.41 -6.19 0.07
C TYR A 132 -6.63 -4.73 0.49
N ASN A 133 -7.50 -4.02 -0.23
CA ASN A 133 -7.78 -2.62 0.06
C ASN A 133 -8.52 -2.45 1.38
N PHE A 134 -9.53 -3.27 1.69
CA PHE A 134 -10.20 -3.19 2.99
C PHE A 134 -9.26 -3.54 4.16
N ALA A 135 -8.37 -4.52 3.98
CA ALA A 135 -7.31 -4.79 4.95
C ALA A 135 -6.43 -3.55 5.18
N MET A 136 -6.07 -2.83 4.12
CA MET A 136 -5.33 -1.56 4.24
C MET A 136 -6.08 -0.48 5.00
N VAL A 137 -7.37 -0.28 4.71
CA VAL A 137 -8.18 0.72 5.44
C VAL A 137 -8.33 0.31 6.91
N THR A 138 -8.74 -0.92 7.22
CA THR A 138 -8.94 -1.31 8.61
C THR A 138 -7.61 -1.33 9.38
N ASP A 139 -6.50 -1.76 8.77
CA ASP A 139 -5.21 -1.77 9.45
C ASP A 139 -4.76 -0.36 9.84
N LEU A 140 -5.11 0.67 9.07
CA LEU A 140 -4.74 2.05 9.35
C LEU A 140 -5.73 2.77 10.28
N TRP A 141 -7.02 2.54 10.12
CA TRP A 141 -8.08 3.27 10.81
C TRP A 141 -8.91 2.44 11.82
N GLY A 142 -8.64 1.16 12.01
CA GLY A 142 -9.42 0.30 12.92
C GLY A 142 -10.81 -0.02 12.37
N ASP A 143 -11.85 0.32 13.12
CA ASP A 143 -13.24 0.10 12.70
C ASP A 143 -13.58 0.99 11.50
N ILE A 144 -14.29 0.45 10.51
CA ILE A 144 -14.53 1.15 9.24
C ILE A 144 -15.89 0.77 8.62
N PRO A 145 -16.49 1.61 7.76
CA PRO A 145 -17.53 1.17 6.86
C PRO A 145 -17.07 -0.01 5.98
N TYR A 146 -17.67 -1.18 6.16
CA TYR A 146 -17.25 -2.41 5.45
C TYR A 146 -18.43 -3.17 4.85
N SER A 147 -19.22 -3.89 5.64
CA SER A 147 -20.31 -4.76 5.13
C SER A 147 -21.49 -3.97 4.55
N GLN A 148 -21.63 -2.71 4.96
CA GLN A 148 -22.66 -1.79 4.49
C GLN A 148 -22.13 -0.70 3.55
N ALA A 149 -20.83 -0.72 3.25
CA ALA A 149 -20.20 0.25 2.36
C ALA A 149 -20.37 -0.15 0.88
N LEU A 150 -20.06 0.79 -0.03
CA LEU A 150 -20.06 0.57 -1.49
C LEU A 150 -21.45 0.18 -2.05
N LEU A 151 -22.51 0.67 -1.41
CA LEU A 151 -23.90 0.53 -1.87
C LEU A 151 -24.41 1.79 -2.59
N GLY A 152 -23.52 2.74 -2.87
CA GLY A 152 -23.86 4.01 -3.52
C GLY A 152 -24.99 4.75 -2.79
N LEU A 153 -26.03 5.10 -3.54
CA LEU A 153 -27.18 5.84 -3.02
C LEU A 153 -28.09 5.01 -2.11
N ASP A 154 -27.97 3.69 -2.11
CA ASP A 154 -28.81 2.82 -1.28
C ASP A 154 -28.40 2.89 0.21
N ASN A 155 -27.17 3.34 0.51
CA ASN A 155 -26.73 3.56 1.87
C ASN A 155 -25.67 4.67 1.98
N LEU A 156 -26.11 5.88 2.30
CA LEU A 156 -25.25 7.06 2.45
C LEU A 156 -24.56 7.15 3.83
N GLN A 157 -25.01 6.36 4.81
CA GLN A 157 -24.50 6.38 6.18
C GLN A 157 -24.20 4.96 6.67
N PRO A 158 -23.20 4.29 6.06
CA PRO A 158 -22.83 2.94 6.45
C PRO A 158 -22.27 2.90 7.87
N ARG A 159 -22.63 1.88 8.65
CA ARG A 159 -22.06 1.70 9.99
C ARG A 159 -20.58 1.36 9.95
N PHE A 160 -19.87 1.68 11.02
CA PHE A 160 -18.50 1.24 11.24
C PHE A 160 -18.51 -0.18 11.80
N ASP A 161 -18.08 -1.15 10.99
CA ASP A 161 -17.91 -2.52 11.45
C ASP A 161 -16.61 -2.63 12.25
N LYS A 162 -16.66 -3.45 13.31
CA LYS A 162 -15.48 -3.65 14.16
C LYS A 162 -14.38 -4.34 13.38
N GLN A 163 -13.14 -3.92 13.58
CA GLN A 163 -11.98 -4.56 12.95
C GLN A 163 -11.92 -6.07 13.25
N GLU A 164 -12.31 -6.49 14.45
CA GLU A 164 -12.41 -7.92 14.80
C GLU A 164 -13.36 -8.67 13.86
N ASP A 165 -14.58 -8.13 13.68
CA ASP A 165 -15.62 -8.73 12.85
C ASP A 165 -15.25 -8.67 11.36
N ILE A 166 -14.53 -7.64 10.92
CA ILE A 166 -13.99 -7.55 9.55
C ILE A 166 -13.00 -8.68 9.28
N TYR A 167 -12.10 -8.96 10.23
CA TYR A 167 -11.13 -10.04 10.07
C TYR A 167 -11.73 -11.43 10.27
N LYS A 168 -12.63 -11.62 11.24
CA LYS A 168 -13.13 -12.95 11.64
C LYS A 168 -14.51 -13.29 11.10
N GLY A 169 -15.23 -12.31 10.57
CA GLY A 169 -16.64 -12.44 10.19
C GLY A 169 -17.57 -12.33 11.39
N ASN A 170 -18.81 -11.92 11.13
CA ASN A 170 -19.89 -11.89 12.11
C ASN A 170 -21.23 -12.07 11.39
N GLU A 171 -21.68 -13.32 11.30
CA GLU A 171 -22.92 -13.69 10.59
C GLU A 171 -24.16 -12.98 11.14
N ALA A 172 -24.22 -12.78 12.47
CA ALA A 172 -25.35 -12.11 13.12
C ALA A 172 -25.50 -10.64 12.67
N GLN A 173 -24.41 -10.03 12.21
CA GLN A 173 -24.38 -8.68 11.66
C GLN A 173 -24.24 -8.65 10.12
N GLY A 174 -24.25 -9.81 9.46
CA GLY A 174 -24.04 -9.91 8.02
C GLY A 174 -22.64 -9.48 7.56
N ILE A 175 -21.63 -9.63 8.42
CA ILE A 175 -20.25 -9.25 8.12
C ILE A 175 -19.48 -10.47 7.60
N GLN A 176 -19.10 -10.44 6.32
CA GLN A 176 -18.21 -11.44 5.72
C GLN A 176 -16.76 -11.20 6.14
N SER A 177 -16.04 -12.23 6.58
CA SER A 177 -14.63 -12.06 6.97
C SER A 177 -13.74 -11.75 5.75
N LEU A 178 -12.64 -11.02 5.97
CA LEU A 178 -11.61 -10.82 4.94
C LEU A 178 -11.02 -12.15 4.46
N PHE A 179 -10.85 -13.13 5.35
CA PHE A 179 -10.35 -14.45 4.97
C PHE A 179 -11.32 -15.16 4.00
N ASP A 180 -12.62 -15.08 4.25
CA ASP A 180 -13.62 -15.74 3.42
C ASP A 180 -13.83 -15.01 2.09
N LEU A 181 -13.77 -13.67 2.08
CA LEU A 181 -13.75 -12.90 0.83
C LEU A 181 -12.58 -13.31 -0.08
N VAL A 182 -11.39 -13.54 0.49
CA VAL A 182 -10.23 -14.04 -0.27
C VAL A 182 -10.44 -15.47 -0.74
N LYS A 183 -10.93 -16.39 0.11
CA LYS A 183 -11.20 -17.78 -0.28
C LYS A 183 -12.27 -17.87 -1.38
N GLU A 184 -13.32 -17.06 -1.32
CA GLU A 184 -14.31 -16.96 -2.39
C GLU A 184 -13.69 -16.46 -3.69
N GLY A 185 -12.80 -15.46 -3.61
CA GLY A 185 -12.05 -14.98 -4.76
C GLY A 185 -11.21 -16.09 -5.41
N LEU A 186 -10.51 -16.88 -4.59
CA LEU A 186 -9.74 -18.05 -5.05
C LEU A 186 -10.65 -19.11 -5.69
N ALA A 187 -11.80 -19.40 -5.08
CA ALA A 187 -12.77 -20.36 -5.62
C ALA A 187 -13.38 -19.88 -6.95
N ASP A 188 -13.58 -18.57 -7.14
CA ASP A 188 -14.02 -18.02 -8.42
C ASP A 188 -12.95 -18.19 -9.51
N LEU A 189 -11.66 -18.11 -9.17
CA LEU A 189 -10.55 -18.37 -10.10
C LEU A 189 -10.43 -19.84 -10.54
N ASP A 190 -11.13 -20.77 -9.89
CA ASP A 190 -11.21 -22.18 -10.29
C ASP A 190 -12.37 -22.46 -11.27
N LYS A 191 -13.28 -21.51 -11.46
CA LYS A 191 -14.46 -21.67 -12.33
C LYS A 191 -14.11 -21.39 -13.79
N THR A 192 -14.85 -22.03 -14.70
CA THR A 192 -14.84 -21.67 -16.12
C THR A 192 -15.35 -20.25 -16.28
N SER A 193 -14.59 -19.41 -17.00
CA SER A 193 -14.89 -17.98 -17.14
C SER A 193 -15.18 -17.61 -18.60
N ALA A 194 -16.27 -16.87 -18.83
CA ALA A 194 -16.61 -16.39 -20.18
C ALA A 194 -15.57 -15.37 -20.69
N LEU A 195 -15.17 -14.43 -19.82
CA LEU A 195 -14.06 -13.51 -20.06
C LEU A 195 -13.01 -13.66 -18.98
N ALA A 196 -11.75 -13.39 -19.32
CA ALA A 196 -10.63 -13.42 -18.38
C ALA A 196 -9.63 -12.30 -18.72
N PRO A 197 -8.78 -11.90 -17.76
CA PRO A 197 -7.65 -11.03 -18.04
C PRO A 197 -6.74 -11.59 -19.12
N THR A 198 -6.12 -10.70 -19.89
CA THR A 198 -5.19 -11.02 -20.96
C THR A 198 -3.92 -10.19 -20.80
N ALA A 199 -2.88 -10.50 -21.58
CA ALA A 199 -1.65 -9.70 -21.60
C ALA A 199 -1.86 -8.21 -21.92
N ALA A 200 -2.99 -7.85 -22.58
CA ALA A 200 -3.28 -6.47 -22.94
C ALA A 200 -3.87 -5.63 -21.79
N ASN A 201 -4.51 -6.27 -20.80
CA ASN A 201 -5.22 -5.58 -19.73
C ASN A 201 -4.72 -5.94 -18.31
N ASP A 202 -3.86 -6.96 -18.17
CA ASP A 202 -3.22 -7.32 -16.92
C ASP A 202 -1.80 -6.78 -16.85
N PRO A 203 -1.56 -5.66 -16.15
CA PRO A 203 -0.23 -5.05 -16.05
C PRO A 203 0.72 -5.82 -15.12
N VAL A 204 0.28 -6.91 -14.47
CA VAL A 204 1.07 -7.62 -13.45
C VAL A 204 1.43 -9.02 -13.88
N TYR A 205 0.44 -9.81 -14.30
CA TYR A 205 0.64 -11.23 -14.61
C TYR A 205 0.27 -11.61 -16.04
N ALA A 206 -0.02 -10.63 -16.89
CA ALA A 206 -0.33 -10.82 -18.31
C ALA A 206 -1.44 -11.87 -18.57
N GLY A 207 -2.39 -12.02 -17.66
CA GLY A 207 -3.49 -12.98 -17.74
C GLY A 207 -3.23 -14.33 -17.07
N ASP A 208 -2.08 -14.54 -16.43
CA ASP A 208 -1.77 -15.78 -15.72
C ASP A 208 -2.56 -15.89 -14.39
N LEU A 209 -3.70 -16.56 -14.45
CA LEU A 209 -4.56 -16.81 -13.28
C LEU A 209 -3.87 -17.66 -12.21
N THR A 210 -2.85 -18.45 -12.55
CA THR A 210 -2.07 -19.20 -11.56
C THR A 210 -1.32 -18.25 -10.64
N LYS A 211 -0.78 -17.16 -11.18
CA LYS A 211 -0.13 -16.12 -10.38
C LYS A 211 -1.13 -15.30 -9.56
N TRP A 212 -2.34 -15.06 -10.06
CA TRP A 212 -3.41 -14.47 -9.26
C TRP A 212 -3.83 -15.36 -8.08
N LYS A 213 -3.85 -16.69 -8.25
CA LYS A 213 -4.04 -17.63 -7.13
C LYS A 213 -2.89 -17.56 -6.12
N LYS A 214 -1.64 -17.44 -6.59
CA LYS A 214 -0.47 -17.19 -5.72
C LYS A 214 -0.59 -15.91 -4.92
N MET A 215 -1.04 -14.83 -5.55
CA MET A 215 -1.33 -13.55 -4.90
C MET A 215 -2.39 -13.73 -3.79
N GLY A 216 -3.53 -14.38 -4.09
CA GLY A 216 -4.61 -14.58 -3.12
C GLY A 216 -4.21 -15.43 -1.91
N ASN A 217 -3.49 -16.53 -2.10
CA ASN A 217 -2.97 -17.32 -0.98
C ASN A 217 -1.89 -16.56 -0.18
N THR A 218 -1.10 -15.72 -0.84
CA THR A 218 -0.13 -14.86 -0.13
C THR A 218 -0.84 -13.75 0.66
N LEU A 219 -1.98 -13.27 0.18
CA LEU A 219 -2.84 -12.36 0.93
C LEU A 219 -3.39 -13.04 2.19
N LEU A 220 -3.80 -14.31 2.13
CA LEU A 220 -4.16 -15.08 3.34
C LEU A 220 -3.00 -15.14 4.34
N LEU A 221 -1.76 -15.37 3.89
CA LEU A 221 -0.57 -15.33 4.75
C LEU A 221 -0.37 -13.95 5.39
N LYS A 222 -0.54 -12.87 4.60
CA LYS A 222 -0.46 -11.49 5.11
C LYS A 222 -1.50 -11.23 6.19
N LEU A 223 -2.78 -11.52 5.92
CA LEU A 223 -3.88 -11.30 6.88
C LEU A 223 -3.67 -12.11 8.15
N ALA A 224 -3.27 -13.39 8.03
CA ALA A 224 -2.94 -14.24 9.17
C ALA A 224 -1.76 -13.68 9.97
N ASN A 225 -0.72 -13.18 9.30
CA ASN A 225 0.41 -12.55 9.97
C ASN A 225 -0.01 -11.29 10.73
N THR A 226 -0.88 -10.43 10.16
CA THR A 226 -1.40 -9.23 10.83
C THR A 226 -2.06 -9.57 12.17
N VAL A 227 -2.91 -10.60 12.21
CA VAL A 227 -3.64 -10.96 13.43
C VAL A 227 -2.89 -11.95 14.34
N SER A 228 -1.73 -12.45 13.92
CA SER A 228 -1.03 -13.59 14.56
C SER A 228 -0.74 -13.45 16.06
N ARG A 229 -0.58 -12.24 16.58
CA ARG A 229 -0.34 -12.02 18.01
C ARG A 229 -1.63 -11.97 18.81
N ARG A 230 -2.70 -11.44 18.22
CA ARG A 230 -4.03 -11.36 18.82
C ARG A 230 -4.77 -12.69 18.74
N GLU A 231 -4.68 -13.36 17.59
CA GLU A 231 -5.39 -14.59 17.23
C GLU A 231 -4.41 -15.68 16.75
N PRO A 232 -3.49 -16.17 17.62
CA PRO A 232 -2.41 -17.07 17.21
C PRO A 232 -2.91 -18.41 16.66
N ALA A 233 -4.00 -18.95 17.20
CA ALA A 233 -4.58 -20.20 16.73
C ALA A 233 -5.15 -20.07 15.31
N LEU A 234 -5.96 -19.03 15.07
CA LEU A 234 -6.51 -18.74 13.74
C LEU A 234 -5.38 -18.52 12.73
N ALA A 235 -4.40 -17.68 13.08
CA ALA A 235 -3.27 -17.40 12.20
C ALA A 235 -2.49 -18.67 11.85
N LYS A 236 -2.19 -19.53 12.84
CA LYS A 236 -1.50 -20.80 12.59
C LYS A 236 -2.30 -21.69 11.65
N THR A 237 -3.61 -21.84 11.87
CA THR A 237 -4.49 -22.65 11.01
C THR A 237 -4.47 -22.17 9.57
N ILE A 238 -4.64 -20.87 9.32
CA ILE A 238 -4.64 -20.32 7.97
C ILE A 238 -3.26 -20.47 7.31
N ILE A 239 -2.18 -20.21 8.05
CA ILE A 239 -0.82 -20.35 7.53
C ILE A 239 -0.54 -21.80 7.15
N ASP A 240 -0.83 -22.78 8.02
CA ASP A 240 -0.60 -24.20 7.72
C ASP A 240 -1.44 -24.67 6.53
N GLN A 241 -2.68 -24.18 6.37
CA GLN A 241 -3.52 -24.47 5.20
C GLN A 241 -2.89 -23.98 3.90
N VAL A 242 -2.38 -22.74 3.87
CA VAL A 242 -1.69 -22.21 2.68
C VAL A 242 -0.38 -22.96 2.41
N LEU A 243 0.37 -23.28 3.47
CA LEU A 243 1.66 -23.98 3.36
C LEU A 243 1.53 -25.44 2.91
N ALA A 244 0.33 -26.04 2.99
CA ALA A 244 0.08 -27.41 2.55
C ALA A 244 0.40 -27.64 1.05
N ASN A 245 0.37 -26.58 0.23
CA ASN A 245 0.79 -26.63 -1.15
C ASN A 245 1.76 -25.48 -1.46
N SER A 246 3.06 -25.78 -1.56
CA SER A 246 4.10 -24.79 -1.83
C SER A 246 3.98 -24.10 -3.19
N ALA A 247 3.21 -24.65 -4.14
CA ALA A 247 2.93 -24.01 -5.43
C ALA A 247 1.79 -22.99 -5.36
N SER A 248 1.08 -22.91 -4.22
CA SER A 248 -0.14 -22.12 -4.08
C SER A 248 0.10 -20.65 -3.74
N TYR A 249 1.29 -20.26 -3.29
CA TYR A 249 1.63 -18.89 -2.85
C TYR A 249 2.88 -18.34 -3.57
N ILE A 250 3.17 -17.04 -3.39
CA ILE A 250 4.35 -16.37 -3.96
C ILE A 250 5.61 -16.96 -3.34
N SER A 251 6.37 -17.73 -4.13
CA SER A 251 7.56 -18.47 -3.68
C SER A 251 8.85 -18.08 -4.41
N SER A 252 8.78 -17.11 -5.32
CA SER A 252 9.91 -16.59 -6.09
C SER A 252 9.70 -15.11 -6.42
N ASN A 253 10.78 -14.35 -6.63
CA ASN A 253 10.68 -12.92 -6.97
C ASN A 253 9.91 -12.65 -8.29
N SER A 254 9.78 -13.66 -9.16
CA SER A 254 8.99 -13.61 -10.41
C SER A 254 7.49 -13.84 -10.22
N ASP A 255 7.07 -14.28 -9.03
CA ASP A 255 5.66 -14.42 -8.65
C ASP A 255 5.11 -13.17 -7.96
N ASP A 256 5.97 -12.21 -7.60
CA ASP A 256 5.59 -11.04 -6.80
C ASP A 256 4.42 -10.26 -7.40
N PHE A 257 3.48 -9.86 -6.54
CA PHE A 257 2.43 -8.92 -6.89
C PHE A 257 3.01 -7.51 -6.80
N GLN A 258 3.44 -7.01 -7.95
CA GLN A 258 4.01 -5.69 -8.12
C GLN A 258 3.43 -5.03 -9.37
N VAL A 259 2.95 -3.82 -9.24
CA VAL A 259 2.27 -3.11 -10.33
C VAL A 259 3.26 -2.19 -11.01
N ALA A 260 3.46 -2.40 -12.31
CA ALA A 260 4.33 -1.57 -13.13
C ALA A 260 3.71 -0.19 -13.37
N PHE A 261 4.55 0.84 -13.35
CA PHE A 261 4.21 2.20 -13.76
C PHE A 261 5.02 2.56 -15.01
N GLY A 262 4.55 3.56 -15.74
CA GLY A 262 5.21 4.06 -16.95
C GLY A 262 6.08 5.29 -16.70
N THR A 263 6.54 5.88 -17.80
CA THR A 263 7.37 7.10 -17.80
C THR A 263 6.58 8.37 -18.11
N ASN A 264 5.34 8.24 -18.57
CA ASN A 264 4.47 9.36 -18.93
C ASN A 264 3.88 10.02 -17.69
N VAL A 265 3.80 11.36 -17.69
CA VAL A 265 3.13 12.15 -16.64
C VAL A 265 1.71 11.62 -16.42
N GLY A 266 1.34 11.39 -15.16
CA GLY A 266 0.06 10.79 -14.78
C GLY A 266 0.05 9.25 -14.73
N ASN A 267 1.10 8.59 -15.24
CA ASN A 267 1.29 7.15 -15.14
C ASN A 267 2.66 6.79 -14.52
N GLN A 268 3.31 7.73 -13.84
CA GLN A 268 4.58 7.50 -13.15
C GLN A 268 4.35 6.95 -11.74
N ASN A 269 5.34 6.21 -11.23
CA ASN A 269 5.38 5.74 -9.86
C ASN A 269 5.12 6.91 -8.88
N PRO A 270 4.21 6.75 -7.88
CA PRO A 270 3.86 7.85 -6.98
C PRO A 270 5.03 8.44 -6.19
N ILE A 271 6.00 7.59 -5.80
CA ILE A 271 7.22 8.03 -5.11
C ILE A 271 8.05 8.92 -6.06
N TYR A 272 8.19 8.53 -7.33
CA TYR A 272 8.88 9.36 -8.32
C TYR A 272 8.15 10.68 -8.54
N SER A 273 6.84 10.65 -8.80
CA SER A 273 6.05 11.88 -9.02
C SER A 273 6.17 12.84 -7.85
N PHE A 274 6.18 12.35 -6.61
CA PHE A 274 6.39 13.20 -5.45
C PHE A 274 7.84 13.70 -5.33
N ASN A 275 8.82 12.79 -5.24
CA ASN A 275 10.20 13.12 -4.87
C ASN A 275 11.05 13.70 -6.02
N ASN A 276 10.66 13.48 -7.26
CA ASN A 276 11.46 13.84 -8.44
C ASN A 276 10.77 14.90 -9.31
N VAL A 277 9.45 15.11 -9.16
CA VAL A 277 8.69 16.08 -9.96
C VAL A 277 8.05 17.17 -9.10
N ASN A 278 7.27 16.81 -8.07
CA ASN A 278 6.38 17.76 -7.40
C ASN A 278 6.98 18.43 -6.15
N ARG A 279 7.77 17.67 -5.37
CA ARG A 279 8.20 17.98 -4.00
C ARG A 279 9.60 17.44 -3.73
N LEU A 280 10.56 18.02 -4.45
CA LEU A 280 11.93 17.50 -4.51
C LEU A 280 12.71 17.63 -3.21
N ASP A 281 12.23 18.45 -2.27
CA ASP A 281 12.92 18.85 -1.05
C ASP A 281 12.12 18.58 0.23
N ASP A 282 11.01 17.86 0.13
CA ASP A 282 10.10 17.61 1.26
C ASP A 282 10.59 16.47 2.15
N GLN A 283 11.39 15.56 1.62
CA GLN A 283 11.88 14.39 2.35
C GLN A 283 13.20 13.85 1.82
N MET A 284 13.93 13.15 2.68
CA MET A 284 15.20 12.48 2.35
C MET A 284 15.43 11.26 3.25
N LEU A 285 16.51 10.53 3.03
CA LEU A 285 16.92 9.40 3.86
C LEU A 285 16.90 9.75 5.36
N SER A 286 16.27 8.90 6.19
CA SER A 286 16.39 9.02 7.64
C SER A 286 17.81 8.65 8.09
N GLN A 287 18.38 9.45 9.00
CA GLN A 287 19.63 9.13 9.67
C GLN A 287 19.55 7.79 10.42
N ARG A 288 18.37 7.41 10.90
CA ARG A 288 18.17 6.20 11.70
C ARG A 288 18.19 4.94 10.83
N LEU A 289 17.57 4.99 9.65
CA LEU A 289 17.73 3.95 8.64
C LEU A 289 19.18 3.86 8.17
N LEU A 290 19.82 4.99 7.89
CA LEU A 290 21.22 5.06 7.50
C LEU A 290 22.13 4.37 8.53
N ASP A 291 21.98 4.70 9.81
CA ASP A 291 22.76 4.09 10.89
C ASP A 291 22.49 2.59 11.03
N SER A 292 21.23 2.17 10.92
CA SER A 292 20.86 0.75 11.00
C SER A 292 21.46 -0.08 9.86
N MET A 293 21.42 0.42 8.62
CA MET A 293 21.99 -0.27 7.46
C MET A 293 23.52 -0.23 7.47
N ARG A 294 24.12 0.89 7.88
CA ARG A 294 25.58 1.06 7.98
C ARG A 294 26.20 0.12 9.01
N THR A 295 25.64 0.05 10.21
CA THR A 295 26.14 -0.86 11.27
C THR A 295 26.10 -2.33 10.86
N LYS A 296 25.33 -2.66 9.82
CA LYS A 296 25.19 -4.00 9.25
C LYS A 296 25.93 -4.16 7.93
N ASN A 297 26.66 -3.16 7.45
CA ASN A 297 27.27 -3.13 6.12
C ASN A 297 26.32 -3.56 4.99
N ASP A 298 25.06 -3.13 5.06
CA ASP A 298 24.00 -3.66 4.22
C ASP A 298 24.17 -3.26 2.73
N PRO A 299 24.30 -4.22 1.80
CA PRO A 299 24.57 -3.95 0.40
C PRO A 299 23.37 -3.34 -0.34
N ARG A 300 22.19 -3.25 0.28
CA ARG A 300 20.98 -2.67 -0.36
C ARG A 300 20.95 -1.15 -0.35
N LEU A 301 21.70 -0.48 0.52
CA LEU A 301 21.65 0.98 0.65
C LEU A 301 21.84 1.74 -0.67
N PRO A 302 22.84 1.43 -1.53
CA PRO A 302 23.01 2.13 -2.82
C PRO A 302 21.90 1.86 -3.85
N PHE A 303 21.09 0.81 -3.67
CA PHE A 303 19.93 0.58 -4.52
C PHE A 303 18.73 1.39 -4.03
N PHE A 304 18.58 1.52 -2.71
CA PHE A 304 17.47 2.22 -2.08
C PHE A 304 17.61 3.72 -2.09
N PHE A 305 18.84 4.26 -2.02
CA PHE A 305 19.08 5.69 -1.95
C PHE A 305 20.21 6.16 -2.85
N THR A 306 20.11 7.39 -3.32
CA THR A 306 21.16 8.07 -4.09
C THR A 306 22.33 8.44 -3.19
N THR A 307 23.52 8.37 -3.76
CA THR A 307 24.73 8.90 -3.13
C THR A 307 24.78 10.42 -3.25
N THR A 308 25.59 11.05 -2.42
CA THR A 308 25.89 12.48 -2.49
C THR A 308 27.33 12.67 -3.01
N PRO A 309 27.67 13.82 -3.63
CA PRO A 309 29.07 14.12 -3.96
C PRO A 309 29.94 14.04 -2.70
N THR A 310 31.25 13.84 -2.88
CA THR A 310 32.29 13.92 -1.84
C THR A 310 32.05 15.14 -0.93
N PRO A 311 32.49 15.17 0.35
CA PRO A 311 32.04 16.13 1.36
C PRO A 311 32.25 17.59 0.96
N THR A 312 31.30 18.15 0.24
CA THR A 312 31.21 19.58 -0.04
C THR A 312 30.00 20.14 0.69
N ALA A 313 30.15 20.27 2.01
CA ALA A 313 29.81 21.48 2.79
C ALA A 313 29.63 21.12 4.27
N THR A 314 30.47 21.74 5.09
CA THR A 314 30.43 21.72 6.55
C THR A 314 29.24 22.54 7.06
N VAL A 315 28.12 21.89 7.37
CA VAL A 315 27.21 22.38 8.42
C VAL A 315 26.79 21.18 9.26
N ASN A 316 27.52 20.98 10.37
CA ASN A 316 27.36 19.88 11.30
C ASN A 316 26.68 20.39 12.56
N THR A 317 25.59 19.73 12.97
CA THR A 317 25.33 19.47 14.40
C THR A 317 24.77 18.06 14.67
N THR A 318 25.04 17.09 13.78
CA THR A 318 25.13 15.60 14.00
C THR A 318 25.06 14.76 12.70
N GLY A 319 25.05 15.38 11.51
CA GLY A 319 25.07 14.71 10.19
C GLY A 319 26.47 14.26 9.74
N THR A 320 27.08 13.28 10.44
CA THR A 320 28.44 12.84 10.10
C THR A 320 28.47 11.98 8.84
N LEU A 321 29.21 12.48 7.84
CA LEU A 321 29.72 11.77 6.68
C LEU A 321 30.25 10.39 7.03
N THR A 322 29.66 9.33 6.45
CA THR A 322 30.21 7.98 6.60
C THR A 322 30.23 7.21 5.29
N THR A 323 31.37 6.57 5.07
CA THR A 323 31.70 5.75 3.91
C THR A 323 31.11 4.35 4.07
N LEU A 324 30.35 3.87 3.09
CA LEU A 324 30.11 2.42 2.93
C LEU A 324 31.17 1.82 2.01
N PRO A 325 31.49 0.50 2.15
CA PRO A 325 32.27 -0.21 1.14
C PRO A 325 31.68 0.04 -0.24
N GLY A 326 32.55 0.28 -1.23
CA GLY A 326 32.15 0.71 -2.56
C GLY A 326 31.28 -0.29 -3.32
N PRO A 327 30.76 0.12 -4.50
CA PRO A 327 29.99 -0.77 -5.34
C PRO A 327 30.80 -2.05 -5.64
N LEU A 328 30.08 -3.17 -5.67
CA LEU A 328 30.62 -4.46 -6.06
C LEU A 328 30.73 -4.50 -7.58
N VAL A 329 31.92 -4.28 -8.11
CA VAL A 329 32.21 -4.59 -9.52
C VAL A 329 32.59 -6.06 -9.56
N ASN A 330 31.81 -6.89 -10.26
CA ASN A 330 32.02 -8.33 -10.35
C ASN A 330 32.10 -9.05 -8.98
N GLY A 331 31.41 -8.55 -7.96
CA GLY A 331 31.40 -9.17 -6.62
C GLY A 331 32.64 -8.88 -5.75
N VAL A 332 33.55 -8.01 -6.19
CA VAL A 332 34.74 -7.60 -5.42
C VAL A 332 34.51 -6.19 -4.85
N PRO A 333 34.75 -5.94 -3.54
CA PRO A 333 34.73 -4.60 -2.96
C PRO A 333 35.74 -3.70 -3.67
N THR A 334 35.27 -2.67 -4.37
CA THR A 334 36.16 -1.66 -4.95
C THR A 334 36.48 -0.56 -3.91
N PRO A 335 37.63 0.14 -4.01
CA PRO A 335 38.01 1.19 -3.05
C PRO A 335 37.15 2.46 -3.07
N ALA A 336 36.08 2.53 -3.85
CA ALA A 336 35.27 3.73 -4.02
C ALA A 336 34.21 3.84 -2.91
N PHE A 337 34.54 4.49 -1.79
CA PHE A 337 33.59 4.72 -0.71
C PHE A 337 32.34 5.48 -1.18
N LEU A 338 31.15 4.94 -0.90
CA LEU A 338 29.89 5.63 -1.16
C LEU A 338 29.53 6.53 0.02
N THR A 339 29.11 7.76 -0.28
CA THR A 339 28.66 8.73 0.73
C THR A 339 27.15 8.91 0.64
N PHE A 340 26.51 8.86 1.81
CA PHE A 340 25.09 9.12 1.98
C PHE A 340 24.87 10.20 3.03
N THR A 341 23.84 11.02 2.83
CA THR A 341 23.45 12.05 3.79
C THR A 341 22.03 11.78 4.25
N GLY A 342 21.89 11.45 5.54
CA GLY A 342 20.60 11.30 6.21
C GLY A 342 20.20 12.57 6.98
N PHE A 343 18.95 12.59 7.44
CA PHE A 343 18.43 13.65 8.31
C PHE A 343 17.75 13.05 9.54
N GLN A 344 17.89 13.72 10.69
CA GLN A 344 17.27 13.28 11.94
C GLN A 344 15.76 13.54 11.88
N ASN A 345 14.96 12.49 12.10
CA ASN A 345 13.51 12.62 12.12
C ASN A 345 13.05 13.65 13.17
N GLY A 346 12.17 14.57 12.75
CA GLY A 346 11.58 15.61 13.58
C GLY A 346 12.51 16.77 13.97
N ASN A 347 13.69 16.84 13.35
CA ASN A 347 14.63 17.92 13.63
C ASN A 347 14.09 19.26 13.07
N ASN A 348 14.30 20.34 13.82
CA ASN A 348 13.82 21.68 13.49
C ASN A 348 14.89 22.60 12.87
N ILE A 349 16.10 22.07 12.62
CA ILE A 349 17.14 22.79 11.87
C ILE A 349 16.88 22.75 10.36
N ALA A 350 17.47 23.69 9.63
CA ALA A 350 17.43 23.68 8.18
C ALA A 350 18.07 22.40 7.62
N ALA A 351 17.31 21.64 6.81
CA ALA A 351 17.82 20.47 6.13
C ALA A 351 18.88 20.85 5.07
N PRO A 352 19.84 19.96 4.74
CA PRO A 352 20.92 20.22 3.77
C PRO A 352 20.40 20.78 2.43
N SER A 353 21.14 21.57 1.66
CA SER A 353 20.63 22.05 0.36
C SER A 353 20.64 20.96 -0.71
N ARG A 354 19.57 20.88 -1.52
CA ARG A 354 19.52 20.01 -2.71
C ARG A 354 20.45 20.49 -3.82
N THR A 355 20.54 21.80 -4.06
CA THR A 355 21.36 22.36 -5.16
C THR A 355 22.84 22.00 -5.00
N ALA A 356 23.28 21.75 -3.77
CA ALA A 356 24.63 21.27 -3.46
C ALA A 356 24.80 19.74 -3.57
N GLY A 357 23.75 18.99 -3.91
CA GLY A 357 23.78 17.52 -3.97
C GLY A 357 23.81 16.83 -2.60
N ASN A 358 23.63 17.57 -1.50
CA ASN A 358 23.89 17.09 -0.14
C ASN A 358 22.71 16.31 0.50
N ARG A 359 21.87 15.63 -0.31
CA ARG A 359 20.76 14.82 0.19
C ARG A 359 20.70 13.46 -0.49
N SER A 360 20.63 12.38 0.30
CA SER A 360 20.28 11.07 -0.22
C SER A 360 18.76 10.97 -0.40
N LYS A 361 18.33 10.75 -1.64
CA LYS A 361 16.92 10.58 -2.04
C LYS A 361 16.66 9.12 -2.39
N TYR A 362 15.41 8.74 -2.57
CA TYR A 362 15.11 7.40 -3.07
C TYR A 362 15.83 7.13 -4.40
N GLY A 363 16.41 5.94 -4.49
CA GLY A 363 17.14 5.45 -5.65
C GLY A 363 16.22 4.78 -6.69
N VAL A 364 16.81 4.44 -7.84
CA VAL A 364 16.07 3.94 -9.00
C VAL A 364 15.35 2.60 -8.77
N TYR A 365 15.76 1.81 -7.78
CA TYR A 365 15.01 0.60 -7.38
C TYR A 365 13.56 0.91 -6.99
N LEU A 366 13.34 2.10 -6.41
CA LEU A 366 12.07 2.56 -5.87
C LEU A 366 11.33 3.48 -6.83
N THR A 367 12.05 4.30 -7.58
CA THR A 367 11.46 5.35 -8.41
C THR A 367 11.52 5.07 -9.91
N GLY A 368 12.45 4.22 -10.35
CA GLY A 368 12.87 4.17 -11.75
C GLY A 368 13.68 5.41 -12.11
N THR A 369 14.18 5.46 -13.34
CA THR A 369 14.90 6.64 -13.85
C THR A 369 13.93 7.77 -14.15
N SER A 370 12.74 7.41 -14.64
CA SER A 370 11.71 8.32 -15.14
C SER A 370 10.32 8.00 -14.59
N GLY A 371 10.23 7.24 -13.50
CA GLY A 371 8.96 6.86 -12.86
C GLY A 371 8.51 5.42 -13.11
N GLU A 372 9.29 4.61 -13.83
CA GLU A 372 8.89 3.27 -14.28
C GLU A 372 9.08 2.14 -13.26
N ALA A 373 9.59 2.43 -12.05
CA ALA A 373 9.73 1.37 -11.04
C ALA A 373 8.37 0.86 -10.58
N PRO A 374 8.22 -0.46 -10.37
CA PRO A 374 6.97 -1.03 -9.92
C PRO A 374 6.73 -0.73 -8.44
N VAL A 375 5.45 -0.56 -8.08
CA VAL A 375 5.00 -0.58 -6.69
C VAL A 375 4.86 -2.03 -6.24
N ARG A 376 5.50 -2.39 -5.13
CA ARG A 376 5.58 -3.77 -4.62
C ARG A 376 4.58 -3.94 -3.47
N LEU A 377 3.62 -4.83 -3.64
CA LEU A 377 2.49 -5.00 -2.71
C LEU A 377 2.56 -6.31 -1.93
N LEU A 378 2.76 -7.45 -2.62
CA LEU A 378 3.04 -8.75 -2.00
C LEU A 378 4.26 -9.37 -2.64
N THR A 379 5.25 -9.77 -1.84
CA THR A 379 6.56 -10.18 -2.35
C THR A 379 7.03 -11.50 -1.75
N ASN A 380 7.89 -12.20 -2.48
CA ASN A 380 8.52 -13.43 -2.00
C ASN A 380 9.32 -13.21 -0.72
N PHE A 381 10.04 -12.09 -0.60
CA PHE A 381 10.76 -11.79 0.64
C PHE A 381 9.78 -11.61 1.82
N GLN A 382 8.62 -10.98 1.61
CA GLN A 382 7.59 -10.85 2.64
C GLN A 382 7.06 -12.23 3.04
N THR A 383 6.73 -13.08 2.06
CA THR A 383 6.29 -14.46 2.30
C THR A 383 7.30 -15.22 3.15
N LEU A 384 8.57 -15.17 2.79
CA LEU A 384 9.64 -15.86 3.52
C LEU A 384 9.83 -15.30 4.92
N PHE A 385 9.72 -13.98 5.12
CA PHE A 385 9.76 -13.40 6.47
C PHE A 385 8.54 -13.79 7.31
N ILE A 386 7.33 -13.80 6.75
CA ILE A 386 6.12 -14.29 7.43
C ILE A 386 6.32 -15.73 7.88
N ARG A 387 6.84 -16.60 7.00
CA ARG A 387 7.13 -18.00 7.33
C ARG A 387 8.20 -18.14 8.39
N ALA A 388 9.30 -17.36 8.31
CA ALA A 388 10.37 -17.39 9.30
C ALA A 388 9.84 -17.00 10.68
N GLU A 389 9.01 -15.97 10.72
CA GLU A 389 8.35 -15.53 11.94
C GLU A 389 7.37 -16.57 12.48
N SER A 390 6.42 -17.06 11.67
CA SER A 390 5.40 -17.99 12.15
C SER A 390 5.99 -19.33 12.55
N ALA A 391 7.06 -19.79 11.89
CA ALA A 391 7.81 -20.96 12.32
C ALA A 391 8.47 -20.73 13.69
N LEU A 392 8.98 -19.52 13.95
CA LEU A 392 9.60 -19.16 15.22
C LEU A 392 8.59 -18.99 16.37
N THR A 393 7.42 -18.38 16.10
CA THR A 393 6.50 -17.92 17.14
C THR A 393 5.25 -18.78 17.28
N LEU A 394 4.79 -19.41 16.20
CA LEU A 394 3.57 -20.23 16.17
C LEU A 394 3.85 -21.72 15.94
N GLY A 395 5.08 -22.10 15.54
CA GLY A 395 5.43 -23.48 15.21
C GLY A 395 4.79 -23.99 13.91
N THR A 396 4.67 -23.13 12.90
CA THR A 396 4.29 -23.54 11.53
C THR A 396 5.44 -24.25 10.81
N ALA A 397 5.16 -24.93 9.70
CA ALA A 397 6.16 -25.72 8.98
C ALA A 397 7.35 -24.90 8.41
N GLY A 398 8.57 -25.41 8.62
CA GLY A 398 9.83 -24.87 8.12
C GLY A 398 10.81 -24.50 9.24
N ASP A 399 12.10 -24.42 8.90
CA ASP A 399 13.14 -24.00 9.84
C ASP A 399 13.27 -22.45 9.83
N PRO A 400 13.08 -21.76 10.98
CA PRO A 400 13.10 -20.29 11.04
C PRO A 400 14.40 -19.67 10.54
N GLN A 401 15.54 -20.31 10.82
CA GLN A 401 16.86 -19.82 10.44
C GLN A 401 17.04 -19.84 8.92
N THR A 402 16.67 -20.95 8.29
CA THR A 402 16.73 -21.14 6.85
C THR A 402 15.82 -20.16 6.13
N LEU A 403 14.56 -20.05 6.58
CA LEU A 403 13.58 -19.13 6.00
C LEU A 403 14.02 -17.66 6.12
N TYR A 404 14.59 -17.28 7.26
CA TYR A 404 15.13 -15.94 7.49
C TYR A 404 16.26 -15.60 6.50
N GLN A 405 17.23 -16.51 6.32
CA GLN A 405 18.31 -16.30 5.35
C GLN A 405 17.80 -16.24 3.90
N GLN A 406 16.83 -17.09 3.55
CA GLN A 406 16.17 -17.05 2.25
C GLN A 406 15.45 -15.71 2.04
N ALA A 407 14.78 -15.17 3.06
CA ALA A 407 14.08 -13.89 2.99
C ALA A 407 15.04 -12.71 2.74
N ILE A 408 16.18 -12.66 3.46
CA ILE A 408 17.20 -11.63 3.24
C ILE A 408 17.76 -11.75 1.81
N ARG A 409 18.08 -12.98 1.37
CA ARG A 409 18.58 -13.22 0.01
C ARG A 409 17.56 -12.80 -1.05
N ALA A 410 16.29 -13.14 -0.89
CA ALA A 410 15.22 -12.73 -1.79
C ALA A 410 15.10 -11.19 -1.88
N SER A 411 15.17 -10.50 -0.73
CA SER A 411 15.16 -9.03 -0.69
C SER A 411 16.38 -8.42 -1.37
N MET A 412 17.59 -8.90 -1.06
CA MET A 412 18.84 -8.39 -1.63
C MET A 412 18.91 -8.61 -3.15
N THR A 413 18.61 -9.81 -3.61
CA THR A 413 18.60 -10.13 -5.05
C THR A 413 17.52 -9.37 -5.80
N LYS A 414 16.34 -9.14 -5.18
CA LYS A 414 15.30 -8.28 -5.77
C LYS A 414 15.76 -6.84 -5.90
N ALA A 415 16.54 -6.33 -4.94
CA ALA A 415 17.13 -4.99 -5.00
C ALA A 415 18.21 -4.85 -6.08
N GLY A 416 18.80 -5.95 -6.55
CA GLY A 416 19.87 -5.97 -7.56
C GLY A 416 21.23 -6.42 -7.03
N VAL A 417 21.32 -6.86 -5.77
CA VAL A 417 22.55 -7.45 -5.21
C VAL A 417 22.77 -8.82 -5.83
N ALA A 418 23.96 -9.06 -6.40
CA ALA A 418 24.31 -10.35 -6.97
C ALA A 418 24.26 -11.47 -5.91
N ASP A 419 23.80 -12.67 -6.29
CA ASP A 419 23.63 -13.78 -5.35
C ASP A 419 24.93 -14.18 -4.62
N ALA A 420 26.06 -14.17 -5.34
CA ALA A 420 27.39 -14.40 -4.76
C ALA A 420 27.76 -13.33 -3.70
N ALA A 421 27.35 -12.08 -3.91
CA ALA A 421 27.59 -11.00 -2.96
C ALA A 421 26.74 -11.17 -1.68
N VAL A 422 25.52 -11.71 -1.79
CA VAL A 422 24.71 -12.06 -0.61
C VAL A 422 25.41 -13.16 0.20
N THR A 423 25.99 -14.17 -0.47
CA THR A 423 26.74 -15.23 0.20
C THR A 423 27.95 -14.67 0.94
N ALA A 424 28.74 -13.81 0.29
CA ALA A 424 29.87 -13.13 0.93
C ALA A 424 29.41 -12.24 2.11
N TYR A 425 28.28 -11.55 1.95
CA TYR A 425 27.68 -10.72 3.00
C TYR A 425 27.31 -11.55 4.24
N PHE A 426 26.68 -12.71 4.08
CA PHE A 426 26.35 -13.59 5.20
C PHE A 426 27.59 -14.11 5.93
N ALA A 427 28.63 -14.49 5.18
CA ALA A 427 29.90 -14.93 5.76
C ALA A 427 30.59 -13.81 6.56
N ALA A 428 30.55 -12.58 6.06
CA ALA A 428 31.14 -11.42 6.73
C ALA A 428 30.31 -10.87 7.90
N ASN A 429 28.99 -11.13 7.92
CA ASN A 429 28.06 -10.58 8.92
C ASN A 429 27.24 -11.71 9.60
N PRO A 430 27.87 -12.68 10.27
CA PRO A 430 27.16 -13.81 10.89
C PRO A 430 26.17 -13.38 11.97
N SER A 431 26.42 -12.24 12.65
CA SER A 431 25.49 -11.66 13.62
C SER A 431 24.19 -11.14 12.97
N VAL A 432 24.22 -10.80 11.68
CA VAL A 432 23.02 -10.46 10.90
C VAL A 432 22.40 -11.74 10.33
N ALA A 433 23.21 -12.62 9.75
CA ALA A 433 22.72 -13.80 9.04
C ALA A 433 22.14 -14.90 9.94
N ASN A 434 22.47 -14.93 11.24
CA ASN A 434 22.05 -15.97 12.16
C ASN A 434 21.09 -15.46 13.26
N LEU A 435 20.00 -16.20 13.45
CA LEU A 435 19.03 -16.06 14.52
C LEU A 435 19.60 -16.67 15.81
N THR A 436 20.10 -15.80 16.68
CA THR A 436 20.65 -16.18 17.99
C THR A 436 19.90 -15.49 19.13
N GLY A 437 19.98 -16.05 20.34
CA GLY A 437 19.35 -15.51 21.54
C GLY A 437 17.93 -16.03 21.79
N SER A 438 17.21 -15.30 22.65
CA SER A 438 15.80 -15.55 22.98
C SER A 438 14.88 -15.42 21.77
N THR A 439 13.67 -15.98 21.85
CA THR A 439 12.65 -15.83 20.80
C THR A 439 12.39 -14.37 20.44
N GLN A 440 12.36 -13.47 21.42
CA GLN A 440 12.18 -12.02 21.19
C GLN A 440 13.37 -11.38 20.47
N GLN A 441 14.61 -11.79 20.77
CA GLN A 441 15.80 -11.31 20.05
C GLN A 441 15.83 -11.82 18.61
N LYS A 442 15.43 -13.07 18.38
CA LYS A 442 15.29 -13.64 17.03
C LYS A 442 14.19 -12.95 16.24
N LEU A 443 13.03 -12.71 16.85
CA LEU A 443 11.92 -11.97 16.25
C LEU A 443 12.35 -10.55 15.86
N ASN A 444 13.04 -9.83 16.75
CA ASN A 444 13.58 -8.51 16.43
C ASN A 444 14.53 -8.55 15.21
N LYS A 445 15.38 -9.57 15.08
CA LYS A 445 16.24 -9.73 13.88
C LYS A 445 15.41 -9.92 12.61
N ILE A 446 14.42 -10.81 12.65
CA ILE A 446 13.49 -11.07 11.53
C ILE A 446 12.81 -9.77 11.10
N ILE A 447 12.15 -9.08 12.05
CA ILE A 447 11.41 -7.85 11.76
C ILE A 447 12.34 -6.71 11.36
N THR A 448 13.54 -6.58 11.94
CA THR A 448 14.51 -5.56 11.51
C THR A 448 14.93 -5.77 10.05
N GLN A 449 15.17 -7.01 9.63
CA GLN A 449 15.51 -7.28 8.22
C GLN A 449 14.32 -7.10 7.29
N LYS A 450 13.11 -7.43 7.75
CA LYS A 450 11.86 -7.19 7.01
C LYS A 450 11.57 -5.69 6.86
N TRP A 451 11.80 -4.90 7.90
CA TRP A 451 11.75 -3.43 7.89
C TRP A 451 12.69 -2.86 6.82
N ILE A 452 13.98 -3.27 6.80
CA ILE A 452 14.92 -2.88 5.72
C ILE A 452 14.43 -3.34 4.34
N ALA A 453 13.86 -4.54 4.23
CA ALA A 453 13.34 -5.04 2.95
C ALA A 453 12.15 -4.23 2.42
N TRP A 454 11.43 -3.54 3.31
CA TRP A 454 10.26 -2.73 3.01
C TRP A 454 10.54 -1.24 2.80
N VAL A 455 11.80 -0.83 2.63
CA VAL A 455 12.07 0.54 2.17
C VAL A 455 11.32 0.79 0.86
N GLY A 456 10.51 1.85 0.83
CA GLY A 456 9.59 2.17 -0.27
C GLY A 456 8.15 1.67 -0.10
N ASN A 457 7.88 0.81 0.88
CA ASN A 457 6.52 0.45 1.32
C ASN A 457 6.44 0.51 2.86
N GLY A 458 6.34 1.73 3.38
CA GLY A 458 6.18 2.04 4.79
C GLY A 458 4.93 1.43 5.41
N TYR A 459 3.87 1.18 4.64
CA TYR A 459 2.62 0.61 5.17
C TYR A 459 2.87 -0.79 5.74
N GLU A 460 3.54 -1.65 4.97
CA GLU A 460 3.86 -3.00 5.41
C GLU A 460 4.80 -2.99 6.63
N ALA A 461 5.84 -2.15 6.58
CA ALA A 461 6.77 -1.97 7.70
C ALA A 461 6.09 -1.43 8.96
N TYR A 462 5.10 -0.54 8.80
CA TYR A 462 4.34 0.07 9.89
C TYR A 462 3.40 -0.93 10.55
N ASN A 463 2.77 -1.81 9.79
CA ASN A 463 1.97 -2.90 10.36
C ASN A 463 2.85 -3.88 11.14
N ASP A 464 4.01 -4.26 10.60
CA ASP A 464 4.95 -5.11 11.32
C ASP A 464 5.49 -4.45 12.59
N TYR A 465 5.79 -3.14 12.53
CA TYR A 465 6.19 -2.36 13.70
C TYR A 465 5.10 -2.33 14.76
N ARG A 466 3.87 -1.96 14.43
CA ARG A 466 2.78 -1.91 15.41
C ARG A 466 2.51 -3.27 16.02
N ARG A 467 2.48 -4.32 15.20
CA ARG A 467 2.21 -5.67 15.70
C ARG A 467 3.32 -6.16 16.62
N THR A 468 4.59 -5.86 16.36
CA THR A 468 5.72 -6.50 17.07
C THR A 468 6.49 -5.56 18.01
N SER A 469 6.24 -4.27 17.91
CA SER A 469 7.06 -3.19 18.44
C SER A 469 8.54 -3.24 17.99
N PHE A 470 8.83 -3.95 16.89
CA PHE A 470 10.15 -4.08 16.29
C PHE A 470 10.21 -3.50 14.87
N PRO A 471 11.37 -2.99 14.40
CA PRO A 471 12.55 -2.72 15.21
C PRO A 471 12.26 -1.69 16.31
N ARG A 472 13.10 -1.66 17.35
CA ARG A 472 12.98 -0.64 18.41
C ARG A 472 13.39 0.71 17.83
N LEU A 473 12.40 1.49 17.39
CA LEU A 473 12.59 2.82 16.83
C LEU A 473 12.68 3.87 17.94
N ALA A 474 13.62 4.81 17.82
CA ALA A 474 13.65 5.99 18.68
C ALA A 474 12.45 6.90 18.35
N LEU A 475 12.06 7.79 19.27
CA LEU A 475 11.05 8.80 18.98
C LEU A 475 11.63 9.93 18.15
N ALA A 476 10.87 10.49 17.21
CA ALA A 476 11.24 11.69 16.47
C ALA A 476 11.57 12.84 17.42
N GLN A 477 12.50 13.70 17.03
CA GLN A 477 12.74 14.93 17.77
C GLN A 477 11.48 15.81 17.71
N ASN A 478 11.23 16.60 18.74
CA ASN A 478 10.10 17.55 18.78
C ASN A 478 8.73 16.91 18.46
N ALA A 479 8.48 15.66 18.83
CA ALA A 479 7.21 14.98 18.59
C ALA A 479 6.00 15.80 19.10
N GLN A 480 4.92 15.85 18.31
CA GLN A 480 3.71 16.66 18.52
C GLN A 480 2.40 15.88 18.28
N GLY A 481 2.45 14.55 18.18
CA GLY A 481 1.27 13.71 18.01
C GLY A 481 0.36 13.68 19.25
N ASP A 482 -0.73 12.92 19.19
CA ASP A 482 -1.68 12.76 20.31
C ASP A 482 -1.02 12.23 21.58
N ASP A 483 0.04 11.43 21.40
CA ASP A 483 1.00 11.07 22.44
C ASP A 483 2.42 11.34 21.92
N PRO A 484 3.07 12.45 22.35
CA PRO A 484 4.46 12.75 21.97
C PRO A 484 5.49 11.73 22.47
N SER A 485 5.13 10.84 23.40
CA SER A 485 6.00 9.82 23.96
C SER A 485 5.95 8.48 23.22
N ALA A 486 5.13 8.38 22.16
CA ALA A 486 4.97 7.18 21.35
C ALA A 486 4.91 7.51 19.85
N ILE A 487 5.33 6.56 19.01
CA ILE A 487 5.01 6.61 17.58
C ILE A 487 3.50 6.35 17.44
N PRO A 488 2.76 7.12 16.62
CA PRO A 488 1.37 6.84 16.26
C PRO A 488 1.13 5.36 15.94
N VAL A 489 0.01 4.82 16.42
CA VAL A 489 -0.40 3.42 16.23
C VAL A 489 -1.62 3.28 15.32
N ARG A 490 -2.14 4.39 14.81
CA ARG A 490 -3.21 4.43 13.80
C ARG A 490 -3.27 5.78 13.11
N PHE A 491 -4.06 5.85 12.05
CA PHE A 491 -4.49 7.10 11.44
C PHE A 491 -5.75 7.63 12.13
N VAL A 492 -5.92 8.95 12.07
CA VAL A 492 -7.17 9.61 12.49
C VAL A 492 -8.21 9.46 11.40
N TYR A 493 -9.48 9.28 11.78
CA TYR A 493 -10.56 9.35 10.81
C TYR A 493 -10.59 10.74 10.15
N PRO A 494 -10.82 10.81 8.84
CA PRO A 494 -10.92 12.08 8.14
C PRO A 494 -12.08 12.93 8.64
N ALA A 495 -11.92 14.25 8.59
CA ALA A 495 -12.96 15.16 9.05
C ALA A 495 -14.22 15.07 8.19
N SER A 496 -14.07 14.81 6.88
CA SER A 496 -15.20 14.62 5.96
C SER A 496 -16.06 13.44 6.40
N GLU A 497 -15.45 12.29 6.70
CA GLU A 497 -16.16 11.10 7.16
C GLU A 497 -16.88 11.33 8.49
N LEU A 498 -16.17 11.91 9.47
CA LEU A 498 -16.75 12.21 10.79
C LEU A 498 -17.96 13.15 10.68
N SER A 499 -17.97 14.06 9.69
CA SER A 499 -19.09 14.96 9.45
C SER A 499 -20.22 14.33 8.62
N GLY A 500 -19.88 13.58 7.56
CA GLY A 500 -20.85 12.98 6.64
C GLY A 500 -21.58 11.78 7.22
N ASN A 501 -20.95 11.08 8.17
CA ASN A 501 -21.44 9.86 8.79
C ASN A 501 -21.45 9.95 10.34
N ALA A 502 -21.71 11.15 10.87
CA ALA A 502 -21.59 11.47 12.30
C ALA A 502 -22.38 10.54 13.23
N ASN A 503 -23.53 10.03 12.79
CA ASN A 503 -24.38 9.13 13.60
C ASN A 503 -23.77 7.74 13.80
N ASN A 504 -22.88 7.30 12.90
CA ASN A 504 -22.24 5.99 12.97
C ASN A 504 -20.75 6.06 13.28
N ALA A 505 -20.13 7.24 13.16
CA ALA A 505 -18.73 7.44 13.48
C ALA A 505 -18.44 7.05 14.93
N PRO A 506 -17.25 6.46 15.22
CA PRO A 506 -16.86 6.12 16.58
C PRO A 506 -16.91 7.35 17.50
N ASN A 507 -17.59 7.20 18.64
CA ASN A 507 -17.72 8.24 19.65
C ASN A 507 -17.42 7.66 21.04
N PRO A 508 -16.31 8.06 21.71
CA PRO A 508 -15.36 9.10 21.30
C PRO A 508 -14.52 8.69 20.08
N VAL A 509 -14.11 9.68 19.29
CA VAL A 509 -13.22 9.47 18.13
C VAL A 509 -11.83 9.06 18.63
N PRO A 510 -11.29 7.90 18.23
CA PRO A 510 -9.97 7.44 18.65
C PRO A 510 -8.86 8.32 18.07
N GLY A 511 -7.93 8.74 18.93
CA GLY A 511 -6.71 9.43 18.55
C GLY A 511 -5.64 8.49 17.98
N THR A 512 -4.53 9.06 17.49
CA THR A 512 -3.41 8.31 16.92
C THR A 512 -2.66 7.44 17.91
N ASN A 513 -2.89 7.66 19.21
CA ASN A 513 -2.35 6.88 20.34
C ASN A 513 -3.26 5.70 20.76
N VAL A 514 -4.45 5.56 20.16
CA VAL A 514 -5.36 4.44 20.42
C VAL A 514 -5.04 3.29 19.48
N ARG A 515 -4.76 2.11 20.02
CA ARG A 515 -4.44 0.93 19.20
C ARG A 515 -5.63 0.43 18.40
N VAL A 516 -5.32 -0.13 17.23
CA VAL A 516 -6.27 -0.97 16.49
C VAL A 516 -6.38 -2.33 17.17
N TRP A 517 -7.43 -3.10 16.88
CA TRP A 517 -7.77 -4.33 17.62
C TRP A 517 -6.64 -5.38 17.64
N TRP A 518 -5.95 -5.58 16.52
CA TRP A 518 -4.87 -6.58 16.44
C TRP A 518 -3.54 -6.12 17.07
N ASP A 519 -3.37 -4.82 17.34
CA ASP A 519 -2.19 -4.25 17.98
C ASP A 519 -2.32 -4.35 19.51
N ILE A 520 -1.46 -5.16 20.14
CA ILE A 520 -1.57 -5.50 21.56
C ILE A 520 -0.35 -5.06 22.42
N ASP A 521 0.67 -4.38 21.87
CA ASP A 521 1.98 -4.17 22.56
C ASP A 521 2.56 -2.77 22.55
#